data_AF-A0A1C5NVE3-F1
#
_entry.id   AF-A0A1C5NVE3-F1
#
_cell.length_a   1.000
_cell.length_b   1.000
_cell.length_c   1.000
_cell.angle_alpha   90.00
_cell.angle_beta   90.00
_cell.angle_gamma   90.00
#
_symmetry.space_group_name_H-M   'P 1'
#
loop_
_entity.id
_entity.type
_entity.pdbx_description
1 polymer ?
#
loop_
_entity_poly.entity_id
_entity_poly.type
_entity_poly.pdbx_seq_one_letter_code
_entity_poly.pdbx_strand_id
1 'polypeptide(L)' 'MEVFRRVHILDETSKEVLLLRITGSFSFREIGEIFGKNENWARVTFYRAKQKIAKGEKKNEM' A
#
# COMPACT_ATOMS: atom_id res chain seq x y z
N MET A 1 -4.76 0.44 -16.05
CA MET A 1 -3.38 -0.11 -16.22
C MET A 1 -2.30 0.70 -15.49
N GLU A 2 -2.42 2.03 -15.41
CA GLU A 2 -1.36 2.88 -14.85
C GLU A 2 -1.12 2.73 -13.34
N VAL A 3 -2.19 2.56 -12.56
CA VAL A 3 -2.10 2.32 -11.11
C VAL A 3 -1.30 1.05 -10.80
N PHE A 4 -1.56 -0.06 -11.51
CA PHE A 4 -0.82 -1.32 -11.29
C PHE A 4 0.66 -1.21 -11.62
N ARG A 5 1.05 -0.44 -12.64
CA ARG A 5 2.47 -0.15 -12.92
C ARG A 5 3.14 0.61 -11.77
N ARG A 6 2.43 1.57 -11.17
CA ARG A 6 2.95 2.35 -10.02
C ARG A 6 3.08 1.50 -8.77
N VAL A 7 2.22 0.49 -8.59
CA VAL A 7 2.31 -0.43 -7.45
C VAL A 7 3.63 -1.24 -7.45
N HIS A 8 4.25 -1.48 -8.61
CA HIS A 8 5.54 -2.18 -8.69
C HIS A 8 6.72 -1.40 -8.09
N ILE A 9 6.60 -0.09 -7.82
CA ILE A 9 7.66 0.68 -7.15
C ILE A 9 7.72 0.42 -5.63
N LEU A 10 6.68 -0.23 -5.09
CA LEU A 10 6.57 -0.51 -3.66
C LEU A 10 7.37 -1.77 -3.31
N ASP A 11 7.94 -1.78 -2.10
CA ASP A 11 8.41 -3.00 -1.47
C ASP A 11 7.25 -3.99 -1.27
N GLU A 12 7.59 -5.28 -1.16
CA GLU A 12 6.61 -6.37 -1.17
C GLU A 12 5.55 -6.22 -0.07
N THR A 13 5.96 -5.83 1.13
CA THR A 13 5.05 -5.59 2.25
C THR A 13 4.08 -4.44 1.98
N SER A 14 4.60 -3.30 1.52
CA SER A 14 3.76 -2.14 1.20
C SER A 14 2.80 -2.43 0.04
N LYS A 15 3.24 -3.22 -0.94
CA LYS A 15 2.45 -3.67 -2.07
C LYS A 15 1.28 -4.55 -1.61
N GLU A 16 1.55 -5.57 -0.81
CA GLU A 16 0.55 -6.51 -0.33
C GLU A 16 -0.48 -5.83 0.59
N VAL A 17 -0.04 -4.99 1.53
CA VAL A 17 -0.95 -4.19 2.37
C VAL A 17 -1.86 -3.29 1.53
N LEU A 18 -1.31 -2.64 0.49
CA LEU A 18 -2.10 -1.81 -0.41
C LEU A 18 -3.13 -2.65 -1.18
N LEU A 19 -2.70 -3.77 -1.78
CA LEU A 19 -3.58 -4.64 -2.57
C LEU A 19 -4.70 -5.23 -1.71
N LEU A 20 -4.39 -5.83 -0.55
CA LEU A 20 -5.39 -6.36 0.38
C LEU A 20 -6.43 -5.29 0.74
N ARG A 21 -6.01 -4.03 0.96
CA ARG A 21 -6.95 -2.97 1.32
C ARG A 21 -7.82 -2.49 0.16
N ILE A 22 -7.28 -2.39 -1.06
CA ILE A 22 -8.02 -1.83 -2.20
C ILE A 22 -8.82 -2.87 -2.99
N THR A 23 -8.38 -4.14 -3.02
CA THR A 23 -9.05 -5.21 -3.77
C THR A 23 -9.74 -6.24 -2.88
N GLY A 24 -9.19 -6.51 -1.70
CA GLY A 24 -9.62 -7.63 -0.85
C GLY A 24 -10.69 -7.27 0.20
N SER A 25 -11.12 -6.01 0.27
CA SER A 25 -12.08 -5.51 1.28
C SER A 25 -11.67 -5.68 2.76
N PHE A 26 -10.46 -6.17 3.04
CA PHE A 26 -9.94 -6.38 4.40
C PHE A 26 -9.80 -5.07 5.17
N SER A 27 -10.36 -5.00 6.37
CA SER A 27 -10.12 -3.92 7.32
C SER A 27 -8.64 -3.83 7.70
N PHE A 28 -8.20 -2.67 8.22
CA PHE A 28 -6.81 -2.54 8.70
C PHE A 28 -6.48 -3.50 9.84
N ARG A 29 -7.50 -3.92 10.61
CA ARG A 29 -7.34 -4.89 11.67
C ARG A 29 -7.02 -6.27 11.11
N GLU A 30 -7.83 -6.76 10.16
CA GLU A 30 -7.60 -8.05 9.51
C GLU A 30 -6.26 -8.07 8.78
N ILE A 31 -5.87 -6.97 8.12
CA ILE A 31 -4.54 -6.84 7.53
C ILE A 31 -3.46 -6.93 8.61
N GLY A 32 -3.61 -6.24 9.74
CA GLY A 32 -2.68 -6.37 10.86
C GLY A 32 -2.55 -7.84 11.30
N GLU A 33 -3.66 -8.53 11.49
CA GLU A 33 -3.70 -9.95 11.89
C GLU A 33 -2.98 -10.87 10.89
N ILE A 34 -3.19 -10.69 9.58
CA ILE A 34 -2.49 -11.44 8.51
C ILE A 34 -0.96 -11.29 8.63
N PHE A 35 -0.48 -10.09 8.96
CA PHE A 35 0.95 -9.80 9.08
C PHE A 35 1.52 -10.03 10.49
N GLY A 36 0.72 -10.51 11.45
CA GLY A 36 1.13 -10.63 12.85
C GLY A 36 1.48 -9.28 13.49
N LYS A 37 0.75 -8.23 13.12
CA LYS A 37 0.90 -6.83 13.57
C LYS A 37 -0.43 -6.28 14.07
N ASN A 38 -0.42 -5.03 14.55
CA ASN A 38 -1.64 -4.34 14.96
C ASN A 38 -2.24 -3.49 13.82
N GLU A 39 -3.48 -3.05 14.02
CA GLU A 39 -4.22 -2.21 13.06
C GLU A 39 -3.46 -0.93 12.68
N ASN A 40 -2.83 -0.28 13.67
CA ASN A 40 -2.11 0.98 13.44
C ASN A 40 -0.92 0.80 12.49
N TRP A 41 -0.18 -0.31 12.63
CA TRP A 41 0.90 -0.67 11.72
C TRP A 41 0.37 -0.79 10.28
N ALA A 42 -0.75 -1.51 10.08
CA ALA A 42 -1.35 -1.66 8.76
C ALA A 42 -1.77 -0.30 8.15
N ARG A 43 -2.37 0.57 8.97
CA ARG A 43 -2.79 1.92 8.56
C ARG A 43 -1.61 2.79 8.12
N VAL A 44 -0.53 2.81 8.91
CA VAL A 44 0.68 3.58 8.58
C VAL A 44 1.38 3.03 7.34
N THR A 45 1.49 1.71 7.21
CA THR A 45 2.09 1.05 6.04
C THR A 45 1.30 1.38 4.77
N PHE A 46 -0.03 1.25 4.81
CA PHE A 46 -0.91 1.64 3.71
C PHE A 46 -0.74 3.11 3.31
N TYR A 47 -0.71 4.02 4.29
CA TYR A 47 -0.56 5.45 4.02
C TYR A 47 0.78 5.77 3.36
N ARG A 48 1.89 5.18 3.84
CA ARG A 48 3.22 5.32 3.23
C ARG A 48 3.27 4.75 1.82
N ALA A 49 2.62 3.61 1.57
CA ALA A 49 2.48 3.03 0.24
C ALA A 49 1.79 4.01 -0.73
N LYS A 50 0.66 4.59 -0.32
CA LYS A 50 -0.02 5.64 -1.10
C LYS A 50 0.86 6.85 -1.37
N GLN A 51 1.59 7.33 -0.37
CA GLN A 51 2.50 8.47 -0.52
C GLN A 51 3.65 8.18 -1.51
N LYS A 52 4.22 6.97 -1.49
CA LYS A 52 5.26 6.57 -2.45
C LYS A 52 4.72 6.60 -3.88
N ILE A 53 3.51 6.05 -4.11
CA ILE A 53 2.85 6.09 -5.42
C ILE A 53 2.63 7.54 -5.88
N ALA A 54 2.05 8.39 -5.02
CA ALA A 54 1.79 9.79 -5.35
C ALA A 54 3.06 10.62 -5.58
N LYS A 55 4.17 10.31 -4.88
CA LYS A 55 5.46 10.97 -5.14
C LYS A 55 6.11 10.51 -6.44
N GLY A 56 5.90 9.27 -6.86
CA GLY A 56 6.35 8.76 -8.16
C GLY A 56 5.74 9.55 -9.33
N GLU A 57 4.54 10.10 -9.17
CA GLU A 57 3.87 10.93 -10.18
C GLU A 57 4.68 12.20 -10.48
N LYS A 58 5.19 12.88 -9.45
CA LYS A 58 5.95 14.12 -9.61
C LYS A 58 7.32 13.96 -10.27
N LYS A 59 7.90 12.76 -10.26
CA LYS A 59 9.23 12.50 -10.86
C LYS A 59 9.18 12.23 -12.36
N ASN A 60 8.02 11.86 -12.91
CA ASN A 60 7.83 11.57 -14.33
C ASN A 60 7.28 12.78 -15.11
N GLU A 61 7.01 13.90 -14.43
CA GLU A 61 6.51 15.15 -15.02
C GLU A 61 7.58 16.26 -15.05
N MET A 62 8.83 15.96 -14.65
CA MET A 62 9.98 16.87 -14.66
C MET A 62 11.02 16.46 -15.70
#